data_AF-A0A425WDT9-F1
#
_entry.id   AF-A0A425WDT9-F1
#
_cell.length_a   1.000
_cell.length_b   1.000
_cell.length_c   1.000
_cell.angle_alpha   90.00
_cell.angle_beta   90.00
_cell.angle_gamma   90.00
#
_symmetry.space_group_name_H-M   'P 1'
#
loop_
_entity.id
_entity.type
_entity.pdbx_description
1 polymer ?
#
loop_
_entity_poly.entity_id
_entity_poly.type
_entity_poly.pdbx_seq_one_letter_code
_entity_poly.pdbx_strand_id
1 'polypeptide(L)'
;MVTIYGLKTCPYCDFVKAQIEGREDEFKYIDIGTHVKYMHQFMNLRDNRPEFDHSKEIGDIGIPAFVLEDGSITLDPAKVGLKEYDPSMPSCSIEDHRNGKKGC
;
A
#
# COMPACT_ATOMS: atom_id res chain seq x y z
N MET A 1 14.41 4.01 6.18
CA MET A 1 13.02 4.47 6.15
C MET A 1 12.38 4.20 4.80
N VAL A 2 11.48 3.22 4.74
CA VAL A 2 10.64 2.93 3.57
C VAL A 2 9.39 3.81 3.61
N THR A 3 9.06 4.47 2.49
CA THR A 3 7.81 5.22 2.37
C THR A 3 6.72 4.35 1.74
N ILE A 4 5.58 4.24 2.39
CA ILE A 4 4.44 3.44 1.95
C ILE A 4 3.33 4.37 1.50
N TYR A 5 2.95 4.30 0.23
CA TYR A 5 1.74 4.94 -0.27
C TYR A 5 0.58 3.95 -0.18
N GLY A 6 -0.48 4.33 0.52
CA GLY A 6 -1.68 3.52 0.66
C GLY A 6 -2.93 4.39 0.77
N LEU A 7 -4.07 3.75 1.01
CA LEU A 7 -5.36 4.42 1.13
C LEU A 7 -6.14 3.81 2.29
N LYS A 8 -6.77 4.63 3.13
CA LYS A 8 -7.53 4.12 4.30
C LYS A 8 -8.69 3.18 3.93
N THR A 9 -9.26 3.30 2.73
CA THR A 9 -10.36 2.44 2.27
C THR A 9 -9.89 1.18 1.55
N CYS A 10 -8.58 0.90 1.55
CA CYS A 10 -7.98 -0.28 0.92
C CYS A 10 -7.71 -1.32 2.03
N PRO A 11 -8.43 -2.46 2.06
CA PRO A 11 -8.27 -3.47 3.11
C PRO A 11 -6.84 -3.99 3.22
N TYR A 12 -6.19 -4.23 2.07
CA TYR A 12 -4.81 -4.69 2.04
C TYR A 12 -3.83 -3.65 2.60
N CYS A 13 -4.09 -2.36 2.37
CA CYS A 13 -3.30 -1.28 2.91
C CYS A 13 -3.42 -1.19 4.44
N ASP A 14 -4.61 -1.44 4.99
CA ASP A 14 -4.82 -1.52 6.44
C ASP A 14 -4.14 -2.76 7.06
N PHE A 15 -4.16 -3.90 6.37
CA PHE A 15 -3.40 -5.08 6.78
C PHE A 15 -1.90 -4.79 6.88
N VAL A 16 -1.32 -4.12 5.87
CA VAL A 16 0.09 -3.70 5.89
C VAL A 16 0.35 -2.65 6.97
N LYS A 17 -0.55 -1.68 7.14
CA LYS A 17 -0.42 -0.60 8.12
C LYS A 17 -0.36 -1.13 9.56
N ALA A 18 -1.11 -2.20 9.88
CA ALA A 18 -1.04 -2.83 11.20
C ALA A 18 0.34 -3.44 11.52
N GLN A 19 1.12 -3.83 10.51
CA GLN A 19 2.44 -4.45 10.70
C GLN A 19 3.56 -3.44 10.99
N ILE A 20 3.32 -2.15 10.75
CA ILE A 20 4.30 -1.07 10.91
C ILE A 20 4.01 -0.17 12.12
N GLU A 21 2.97 -0.46 12.89
CA GLU A 21 2.68 0.26 14.14
C GLU A 21 3.85 0.09 15.13
N GLY A 22 4.41 1.20 15.63
CA GLY A 22 5.58 1.18 16.51
C GLY A 22 6.92 1.01 15.80
N ARG A 23 6.95 1.08 14.46
CA ARG A 23 8.16 1.00 13.62
C ARG A 23 8.34 2.27 12.79
N GLU A 24 8.03 3.43 13.38
CA GLU A 24 8.04 4.73 12.68
C GLU A 24 9.46 5.20 12.31
N ASP A 25 10.51 4.60 12.88
CA ASP A 25 11.91 4.76 12.48
C ASP A 25 12.24 4.00 11.19
N GLU A 26 11.52 2.91 10.91
CA GLU A 26 11.69 2.08 9.72
C GLU A 26 10.73 2.46 8.58
N PHE A 27 9.49 2.87 8.90
CA PHE A 27 8.43 3.09 7.92
C PHE A 27 7.72 4.43 8.06
N LYS A 28 7.39 5.01 6.91
CA LYS A 28 6.55 6.20 6.80
C LYS A 28 5.33 5.90 5.95
N TYR A 29 4.14 5.95 6.53
CA TYR A 29 2.88 5.75 5.80
C TYR A 29 2.29 7.08 5.29
N ILE A 30 1.94 7.13 4.01
CA ILE A 30 1.25 8.26 3.36
C ILE A 30 -0.10 7.78 2.86
N ASP A 31 -1.17 8.30 3.46
CA ASP A 31 -2.53 8.07 2.97
C ASP A 31 -2.86 9.05 1.84
N ILE A 32 -2.89 8.53 0.61
CA ILE A 32 -3.12 9.32 -0.60
C ILE A 32 -4.51 9.95 -0.66
N GLY A 33 -5.48 9.41 0.09
CA GLY A 33 -6.85 9.91 0.14
C GLY A 33 -7.05 11.12 1.05
N THR A 34 -6.07 11.47 1.89
CA THR A 34 -6.22 12.57 2.86
C THR A 34 -6.09 13.96 2.26
N HIS A 35 -5.33 14.11 1.16
CA HIS A 35 -5.14 15.40 0.49
C HIS A 35 -4.69 15.21 -0.96
N VAL A 36 -5.18 16.06 -1.87
CA VAL A 36 -4.82 16.06 -3.30
C VAL A 36 -3.30 16.14 -3.57
N LYS A 37 -2.51 16.68 -2.63
CA LYS A 37 -1.05 16.77 -2.75
C LYS A 37 -0.42 15.38 -2.74
N TYR A 38 -0.86 14.51 -1.83
CA TYR A 38 -0.35 13.15 -1.71
C TYR A 38 -0.83 12.27 -2.86
N MET A 39 -2.09 12.47 -3.28
CA MET A 39 -2.62 11.84 -4.49
C MET A 39 -1.81 12.22 -5.73
N HIS A 40 -1.56 13.51 -5.96
CA HIS A 40 -0.75 13.98 -7.07
C HIS A 40 0.68 13.42 -7.04
N GLN A 41 1.31 13.37 -5.85
CA GLN A 41 2.63 12.76 -5.69
C GLN A 41 2.63 11.28 -6.08
N PHE A 42 1.63 10.51 -5.62
CA PHE A 42 1.50 9.10 -5.97
C PHE A 42 1.19 8.87 -7.45
N MET A 43 0.28 9.66 -8.04
CA MET A 43 -0.03 9.56 -9.47
C MET A 43 1.20 9.84 -10.34
N ASN A 44 1.95 10.90 -10.03
CA ASN A 44 3.19 11.19 -10.75
C ASN A 44 4.21 10.05 -10.64
N LEU A 45 4.28 9.38 -9.49
CA LEU A 45 5.12 8.20 -9.30
C LEU A 45 4.62 7.02 -10.15
N ARG A 46 3.34 6.67 -10.02
CA ARG A 46 2.67 5.54 -10.69
C ARG A 46 2.73 5.65 -12.21
N ASP A 47 2.47 6.84 -12.75
CA ASP A 47 2.30 7.01 -14.19
C ASP A 47 3.64 7.00 -14.94
N ASN A 48 4.75 7.32 -14.26
CA ASN A 48 6.08 7.48 -14.87
C ASN A 48 7.09 6.38 -14.50
N ARG A 49 6.68 5.33 -13.75
CA ARG A 49 7.59 4.29 -13.26
C ARG A 49 7.20 2.90 -13.78
N PRO A 50 8.15 2.13 -14.32
CA PRO A 50 7.87 0.82 -14.91
C PRO A 50 7.39 -0.21 -13.88
N GLU A 51 7.70 -0.01 -12.60
CA GLU A 51 7.26 -0.88 -11.51
C GLU A 51 5.72 -0.97 -11.40
N PHE A 52 4.99 -0.02 -11.99
CA PHE A 52 3.52 -0.01 -12.04
C PHE A 52 2.94 -0.46 -13.38
N ASP A 53 3.75 -0.84 -14.37
CA ASP A 53 3.25 -1.18 -15.71
C ASP A 53 2.24 -2.33 -15.68
N HIS A 54 2.53 -3.37 -14.91
CA HIS A 54 1.60 -4.49 -14.75
C HIS A 54 0.30 -4.08 -14.04
N SER A 55 0.38 -3.30 -12.95
CA SER A 55 -0.82 -2.79 -12.28
C SER A 55 -1.67 -1.94 -13.23
N LYS A 56 -1.05 -1.07 -14.04
CA LYS A 56 -1.76 -0.27 -15.04
C LYS A 56 -2.42 -1.15 -16.11
N GLU A 57 -1.74 -2.20 -16.58
CA GLU A 57 -2.25 -3.15 -17.57
C GLU A 57 -3.52 -3.85 -17.09
N ILE A 58 -3.58 -4.28 -15.83
CA ILE A 58 -4.73 -4.98 -15.25
C ILE A 58 -5.79 -4.04 -14.68
N GLY A 59 -5.61 -2.72 -14.79
CA GLY A 59 -6.52 -1.72 -14.23
C GLY A 59 -6.44 -1.55 -12.71
N ASP A 60 -5.38 -2.04 -12.08
CA ASP A 60 -5.11 -1.87 -10.65
C ASP A 60 -4.49 -0.49 -10.34
N ILE A 61 -4.77 0.00 -9.14
CA ILE A 61 -4.22 1.25 -8.60
C ILE A 61 -2.73 1.07 -8.28
N GLY A 62 -2.31 -0.13 -7.86
CA GLY A 62 -0.92 -0.41 -7.45
C GLY A 62 -0.61 0.12 -6.05
N ILE A 63 -1.53 -0.04 -5.10
CA ILE A 63 -1.31 0.24 -3.67
C ILE A 63 -1.55 -1.02 -2.83
N PRO A 64 -0.84 -1.21 -1.71
CA PRO A 64 0.22 -0.35 -1.18
C PRO A 64 1.49 -0.39 -2.04
N ALA A 65 2.12 0.77 -2.23
CA ALA A 65 3.40 0.89 -2.93
C ALA A 65 4.51 1.26 -1.94
N PHE A 66 5.62 0.56 -2.02
CA PHE A 66 6.76 0.69 -1.11
C PHE A 66 7.93 1.34 -1.85
N VAL A 67 8.33 2.53 -1.41
CA VAL A 67 9.47 3.28 -1.94
C VAL A 67 10.62 3.15 -0.96
N LEU A 68 11.71 2.52 -1.41
CA LEU A 68 12.92 2.32 -0.62
C LEU A 68 13.80 3.58 -0.64
N GLU A 69 14.80 3.61 0.23
CA GLU A 69 15.70 4.76 0.36
C GLU A 69 16.52 5.06 -0.90
N ASP A 70 16.81 4.04 -1.69
CA ASP A 70 17.52 4.16 -2.96
C ASP A 70 16.62 4.64 -4.13
N GLY A 71 15.33 4.88 -3.85
CA GLY A 71 14.34 5.29 -4.84
C GLY A 71 13.81 4.15 -5.72
N SER A 72 14.15 2.90 -5.41
CA SER A 72 13.49 1.74 -5.98
C SER A 72 12.07 1.57 -5.41
N ILE A 73 11.19 0.96 -6.21
CA ILE A 73 9.79 0.76 -5.85
C ILE A 73 9.48 -0.74 -5.92
N THR A 74 8.71 -1.22 -4.96
CA THR A 74 8.11 -2.55 -4.98
C THR A 74 6.65 -2.46 -4.59
N LEU A 75 5.83 -3.36 -5.13
CA LEU A 75 4.44 -3.58 -4.71
C LEU A 75 4.31 -4.86 -3.85
N ASP A 76 5.42 -5.58 -3.70
CA ASP A 76 5.55 -6.78 -2.88
C ASP A 76 6.02 -6.38 -1.47
N PRO A 77 5.21 -6.63 -0.41
CA PRO A 77 5.56 -6.31 0.97
C PRO A 77 6.70 -7.18 1.53
N ALA A 78 6.91 -8.39 1.01
CA ALA A 78 7.96 -9.30 1.47
C ALA A 78 9.35 -8.70 1.24
N LYS A 79 9.51 -7.95 0.14
CA LYS A 79 10.76 -7.25 -0.19
C LYS A 79 11.15 -6.14 0.78
N VAL A 80 10.22 -5.70 1.64
CA VAL A 80 10.48 -4.72 2.70
C VAL A 80 10.32 -5.33 4.11
N GLY A 81 10.33 -6.66 4.22
CA GLY A 81 10.24 -7.36 5.49
C GLY A 81 8.85 -7.33 6.12
N LEU A 82 7.80 -7.13 5.33
CA LEU A 82 6.40 -7.21 5.76
C LEU A 82 5.76 -8.49 5.21
N LYS A 83 4.72 -8.98 5.88
CA LYS A 83 4.00 -10.18 5.48
C LYS A 83 3.11 -9.88 4.29
N GLU A 84 3.15 -10.78 3.32
CA GLU A 84 2.16 -10.85 2.24
C GLU A 84 0.78 -11.22 2.78
N TYR A 85 -0.24 -10.89 2.00
CA TYR A 85 -1.58 -11.37 2.26
C TYR A 85 -1.63 -12.90 2.06
N ASP A 86 -2.13 -13.63 3.06
CA ASP A 86 -2.32 -15.07 2.96
C ASP A 86 -3.64 -15.34 2.19
N PRO A 87 -3.60 -15.99 1.01
CA PRO A 87 -4.81 -16.31 0.25
C PRO A 87 -5.79 -17.23 0.98
N SER A 88 -5.32 -17.92 2.04
CA SER A 88 -6.17 -18.76 2.90
C SER A 88 -6.94 -17.96 3.96
N MET A 89 -6.59 -16.69 4.16
CA MET A 89 -7.43 -15.78 4.95
C MET A 89 -8.71 -15.43 4.18
N PRO A 90 -9.84 -15.29 4.90
CA PRO A 90 -11.11 -14.97 4.28
C PRO A 90 -11.02 -13.62 3.55
N SER A 91 -11.29 -13.62 2.24
CA SER A 91 -11.31 -12.42 1.41
C SER A 91 -12.16 -11.32 2.06
N CYS A 92 -11.59 -10.12 2.19
CA CYS A 92 -12.33 -8.96 2.69
C CYS A 92 -13.17 -8.34 1.59
N SER A 93 -14.49 -8.27 1.76
CA SER A 93 -15.30 -7.38 0.94
C SER A 93 -15.12 -5.92 1.38
N ILE A 94 -15.43 -4.97 0.51
CA ILE A 94 -15.43 -3.55 0.88
C ILE A 94 -16.44 -3.25 2.01
N GLU A 95 -17.51 -4.03 2.11
CA GLU A 95 -18.52 -3.91 3.17
C GLU A 95 -17.98 -4.38 4.52
N ASP A 96 -17.27 -5.51 4.54
CA ASP A 96 -16.60 -6.02 5.75
C ASP A 96 -15.61 -5.01 6.33
N HIS A 97 -14.84 -4.38 5.44
CA HIS A 97 -13.88 -3.35 5.82
C HIS A 97 -14.57 -2.10 6.40
N ARG A 98 -15.64 -1.61 5.76
CA ARG A 98 -16.44 -0.47 6.28
C ARG A 98 -17.07 -0.77 7.64
N ASN A 99 -17.40 -2.02 7.92
CA ASN A 99 -17.96 -2.47 9.19
C ASN A 99 -16.88 -2.72 10.28
N GLY A 100 -15.61 -2.44 9.98
CA GLY A 100 -14.52 -2.46 10.96
C GLY A 100 -13.91 -3.84 11.23
N LYS A 101 -14.16 -4.83 10.35
CA LYS A 101 -13.53 -6.15 10.46
C LYS A 101 -12.02 -6.02 10.24
N LYS A 102 -11.22 -6.34 11.25
CA LYS A 102 -9.75 -6.30 11.22
C LYS A 102 -9.16 -7.66 10.84
N GLY A 103 -7.98 -7.65 10.22
CA GLY A 103 -7.28 -8.90 9.85
C GLY A 103 -7.96 -9.67 8.73
N CYS A 104 -8.62 -8.92 7.85
CA CYS A 104 -9.14 -9.42 6.58
C CYS A 104 -8.25 -8.95 5.45
#